data_AF-A0A850MEH9-F1
#
_entry.id   AF-A0A850MEH9-F1
#
_cell.length_a   1.000
_cell.length_b   1.000
_cell.length_c   1.000
_cell.angle_alpha   90.00
_cell.angle_beta   90.00
_cell.angle_gamma   90.00
#
_symmetry.space_group_name_H-M   'P 1'
#
loop_
_entity.id
_entity.type
_entity.pdbx_description
1 polymer ?
#
loop_
_entity_poly.entity_id
_entity_poly.type
_entity_poly.pdbx_seq_one_letter_code
_entity_poly.pdbx_strand_id
1 'polypeptide(L)'
;MDRKFNTLQQILNHLTEDSGFFGSIISSEEGLVVMNSTLMDPNIEIESLAAKAAAIFNEDGVVTEHPEDITITYPNKKIFIQKISLIEGNGANAFLIVLMPPNMRYFKRKVFKLRKFAAALDKV
;
A
#
# COMPACT_ATOMS: atom_id res chain seq x y z
N MET A 1 11.11 -19.14 -7.19
CA MET A 1 10.25 -17.97 -7.00
C MET A 1 9.41 -18.26 -5.76
N ASP A 2 9.63 -17.50 -4.67
CA ASP A 2 9.19 -17.89 -3.33
C ASP A 2 7.68 -17.95 -3.18
N ARG A 3 7.19 -19.04 -2.58
CA ARG A 3 5.76 -19.27 -2.29
C ARG A 3 5.11 -18.08 -1.58
N LYS A 4 5.86 -17.40 -0.70
CA LYS A 4 5.43 -16.20 0.04
C LYS A 4 5.12 -15.01 -0.89
N PHE A 5 5.95 -14.78 -1.90
CA PHE A 5 5.76 -13.70 -2.87
C PHE A 5 4.48 -13.91 -3.70
N ASN A 6 4.25 -15.14 -4.17
CA ASN A 6 3.02 -15.49 -4.90
C ASN A 6 1.77 -15.32 -4.04
N THR A 7 1.81 -15.69 -2.76
CA THR A 7 0.69 -15.49 -1.84
C THR A 7 0.42 -14.00 -1.60
N LEU A 8 1.46 -13.19 -1.39
CA LEU A 8 1.31 -11.75 -1.24
C LEU A 8 0.68 -11.12 -2.50
N GLN A 9 1.09 -11.57 -3.69
CA GLN A 9 0.54 -11.10 -4.96
C GLN A 9 -0.95 -11.43 -5.11
N GLN A 10 -1.34 -12.66 -4.75
CA GLN A 10 -2.74 -13.07 -4.77
C GLN A 10 -3.59 -12.22 -3.81
N ILE A 11 -3.08 -11.92 -2.62
CA ILE A 11 -3.79 -11.08 -1.64
C ILE A 11 -3.96 -9.65 -2.18
N LEU A 12 -2.91 -9.08 -2.77
CA LEU A 12 -2.95 -7.73 -3.33
C LEU A 12 -3.97 -7.62 -4.48
N ASN A 13 -4.00 -8.63 -5.35
CA ASN A 13 -4.99 -8.73 -6.43
C ASN A 13 -6.41 -8.85 -5.88
N HIS A 14 -6.65 -9.77 -4.95
CA HIS A 14 -7.95 -9.99 -4.34
C HIS A 14 -8.47 -8.75 -3.59
N LEU A 15 -7.59 -8.02 -2.90
CA LEU A 15 -7.95 -6.74 -2.29
C LEU A 15 -8.48 -5.77 -3.35
N THR A 16 -7.78 -5.66 -4.47
CA THR A 16 -8.12 -4.69 -5.51
C THR A 16 -9.46 -5.04 -6.17
N GLU A 17 -9.64 -6.31 -6.53
CA GLU A 17 -10.84 -6.87 -7.15
C GLU A 17 -12.08 -6.72 -6.26
N ASP A 18 -12.04 -7.22 -5.02
CA ASP A 18 -13.21 -7.22 -4.12
C ASP A 18 -13.56 -5.84 -3.58
N SER A 19 -12.59 -4.92 -3.57
CA SER A 19 -12.77 -3.63 -2.93
C SER A 19 -13.30 -2.55 -3.86
N GLY A 20 -13.25 -2.74 -5.18
CA GLY A 20 -13.53 -1.70 -6.17
C GLY A 20 -12.45 -0.63 -6.19
N PHE A 21 -11.20 -1.02 -5.91
CA PHE A 21 -10.04 -0.14 -6.00
C PHE A 21 -9.59 -0.03 -7.47
N PHE A 22 -8.98 1.09 -7.82
CA PHE A 22 -8.36 1.29 -9.12
C PHE A 22 -6.97 0.64 -9.22
N GLY A 23 -6.42 0.22 -8.08
CA GLY A 23 -5.12 -0.44 -8.02
C GLY A 23 -4.55 -0.41 -6.62
N SER A 24 -3.59 -1.29 -6.35
CA SER A 24 -2.75 -1.24 -5.16
C SER A 24 -1.30 -1.61 -5.47
N ILE A 25 -0.37 -1.08 -4.68
CA ILE A 25 1.08 -1.23 -4.82
C ILE A 25 1.66 -1.50 -3.45
N ILE A 26 2.70 -2.32 -3.39
CA ILE A 26 3.62 -2.33 -2.25
C ILE A 26 4.96 -1.78 -2.74
N SER A 27 5.49 -0.79 -2.02
CA SER A 27 6.81 -0.20 -2.28
C SER A 27 7.70 -0.27 -1.05
N SER A 28 9.01 -0.21 -1.24
CA SER A 28 9.98 -0.05 -0.15
C SER A 28 9.92 1.35 0.46
N GLU A 29 10.62 1.56 1.59
CA GLU A 29 10.73 2.87 2.22
C GLU A 29 11.50 3.89 1.35
N GLU A 30 12.35 3.41 0.45
CA GLU A 30 13.09 4.22 -0.52
C GLU A 30 12.27 4.56 -1.79
N GLY A 31 11.03 4.07 -1.88
CA GLY A 31 10.12 4.34 -3.00
C GLY A 31 10.29 3.40 -4.19
N LEU A 32 10.94 2.25 -4.02
CA LEU A 32 11.02 1.22 -5.06
C LEU A 32 9.75 0.38 -5.07
N VAL A 33 9.14 0.20 -6.24
CA VAL A 33 7.98 -0.68 -6.40
C VAL A 33 8.43 -2.13 -6.23
N VAL A 34 7.87 -2.83 -5.24
CA VAL A 34 8.12 -4.26 -5.00
C VAL A 34 7.09 -5.10 -5.76
N MET A 35 5.84 -4.64 -5.80
CA MET A 35 4.74 -5.32 -6.48
C MET A 35 3.55 -4.39 -6.70
N ASN A 36 2.70 -4.72 -7.66
CA ASN A 36 1.46 -4.02 -7.97
C ASN A 36 0.33 -5.02 -8.26
N SER A 37 -0.91 -4.59 -8.05
CA SER A 37 -2.09 -5.37 -8.41
C SER A 37 -2.25 -5.49 -9.92
N THR A 38 -2.75 -6.61 -10.40
CA THR A 38 -3.08 -6.84 -11.82
C THR A 38 -4.08 -5.84 -12.39
N LEU A 39 -5.01 -5.34 -11.57
CA LEU A 39 -6.01 -4.34 -11.96
C LEU A 39 -5.53 -2.88 -11.86
N MET A 40 -4.22 -2.64 -11.77
CA MET A 40 -3.70 -1.27 -11.75
C MET A 40 -4.12 -0.53 -13.02
N ASP A 41 -4.73 0.65 -12.86
CA ASP A 41 -5.03 1.56 -13.97
C ASP A 41 -3.73 1.88 -14.74
N PRO A 42 -3.64 1.52 -16.03
CA PRO A 42 -2.42 1.67 -16.82
C PRO A 42 -2.04 3.14 -17.07
N ASN A 43 -2.95 4.10 -16.82
CA ASN A 43 -2.66 5.52 -16.96
C ASN A 43 -1.92 6.12 -15.74
N ILE A 44 -1.52 5.28 -14.79
CA ILE A 44 -0.94 5.70 -13.53
C ILE A 44 0.53 5.31 -13.50
N GLU A 45 1.38 6.33 -13.36
CA GLU A 45 2.81 6.16 -13.12
C GLU A 45 3.03 5.66 -11.68
N ILE A 46 3.12 4.34 -11.53
CA ILE A 46 3.24 3.67 -10.22
C ILE A 46 4.56 3.98 -9.53
N GLU A 47 5.63 4.20 -10.29
CA GLU A 47 6.96 4.55 -9.79
C GLU A 47 6.95 5.96 -9.19
N SER A 48 6.31 6.91 -9.88
CA SER A 48 6.11 8.27 -9.38
C SER A 48 5.29 8.28 -8.09
N LEU A 49 4.26 7.42 -8.03
CA LEU A 49 3.44 7.25 -6.84
C LEU A 49 4.21 6.67 -5.65
N ALA A 50 5.03 5.64 -5.88
CA ALA A 50 5.87 5.03 -4.86
C ALA A 50 6.95 6.02 -4.33
N ALA A 51 7.61 6.75 -5.23
CA ALA A 51 8.57 7.78 -4.86
C ALA A 51 7.93 8.90 -4.04
N LYS A 52 6.74 9.36 -4.42
CA LYS A 52 5.99 10.37 -3.64
C LYS A 52 5.61 9.85 -2.25
N ALA A 53 5.16 8.60 -2.14
CA ALA A 53 4.82 8.01 -0.86
C ALA A 53 6.03 7.97 0.09
N ALA A 54 7.18 7.51 -0.42
CA ALA A 54 8.43 7.52 0.33
C ALA A 54 8.84 8.94 0.75
N ALA A 55 8.77 9.91 -0.17
CA ALA A 55 9.11 11.30 0.14
C ALA A 55 8.25 11.87 1.27
N ILE A 56 6.93 11.62 1.26
CA ILE A 56 6.02 12.14 2.30
C ILE A 56 6.31 11.52 3.67
N PHE A 57 6.62 10.23 3.74
CA PHE A 57 6.88 9.55 5.01
C PHE A 57 8.28 9.81 5.58
N ASN A 58 9.26 10.03 4.70
CA ASN A 58 10.65 10.33 5.05
C ASN A 58 10.94 11.84 5.10
N GLU A 59 9.92 12.70 4.95
CA GLU A 59 10.10 14.14 5.11
C GLU A 59 10.41 14.44 6.58
N ASP A 60 11.70 14.55 6.88
CA ASP A 60 12.20 15.04 8.17
C ASP A 60 11.91 16.53 8.27
N GLY A 61 10.75 16.88 8.81
CA GLY A 61 10.35 18.27 8.94
C GLY A 61 9.02 18.47 9.66
N VAL A 62 9.08 19.23 10.75
CA VAL A 62 7.96 19.86 11.49
C VAL A 62 7.31 19.04 12.61
N VAL A 63 7.14 17.72 12.50
CA VAL A 63 6.43 16.92 13.52
C VAL A 63 7.30 15.76 14.00
N THR A 64 7.42 15.57 15.32
CA THR A 64 8.16 14.44 15.94
C THR A 64 7.50 13.09 15.76
N GLU A 65 6.28 13.06 15.21
CA GLU A 65 5.49 11.85 14.99
C GLU A 65 5.15 11.70 13.51
N HIS A 66 5.58 10.58 12.91
CA HIS A 66 5.17 10.22 11.56
C HIS A 66 3.77 9.58 11.60
N PRO A 67 2.85 9.96 10.70
CA PRO A 67 1.53 9.35 10.66
C PRO A 67 1.62 7.86 10.30
N GLU A 68 0.80 7.01 10.90
CA GLU A 68 0.73 5.59 10.51
C GLU A 68 0.13 5.39 9.09
N ASP A 69 -0.75 6.31 8.70
CA ASP A 69 -1.41 6.33 7.41
C ASP A 69 -1.66 7.75 6.90
N ILE A 70 -1.68 7.90 5.57
CA ILE A 70 -1.93 9.16 4.88
C ILE A 70 -3.01 8.94 3.84
N THR A 71 -3.95 9.88 3.77
CA THR A 71 -4.99 9.89 2.74
C THR A 71 -4.90 11.18 1.94
N ILE A 72 -4.58 11.08 0.65
CA ILE A 72 -4.55 12.20 -0.28
C ILE A 72 -5.83 12.15 -1.12
N THR A 73 -6.62 13.22 -1.10
CA THR A 73 -7.90 13.28 -1.83
C THR A 73 -7.77 14.21 -3.04
N TYR A 74 -8.10 13.70 -4.21
CA TYR A 74 -8.23 14.43 -5.47
C TYR A 74 -9.70 14.45 -5.90
N PRO A 75 -10.10 15.33 -6.83
CA PRO A 75 -11.48 15.40 -7.30
C PRO A 75 -12.03 14.07 -7.85
N ASN A 76 -11.19 13.29 -8.53
CA ASN A 76 -11.59 12.05 -9.21
C ASN A 76 -11.02 10.76 -8.59
N LYS A 77 -10.18 10.87 -7.55
CA LYS A 77 -9.55 9.71 -6.91
C LYS A 77 -9.10 10.02 -5.50
N LYS A 78 -8.83 8.98 -4.75
CA LYS A 78 -8.21 9.04 -3.44
C LYS A 78 -7.05 8.06 -3.40
N ILE A 79 -5.96 8.51 -2.79
CA ILE A 79 -4.77 7.71 -2.54
C ILE A 79 -4.73 7.47 -1.04
N PHE A 80 -4.62 6.21 -0.64
CA PHE A 80 -4.34 5.83 0.73
C PHE A 80 -2.95 5.20 0.79
N ILE A 81 -2.13 5.67 1.72
CA ILE A 81 -0.77 5.18 1.93
C ILE A 81 -0.68 4.74 3.38
N GLN A 82 -0.22 3.53 3.62
CA GLN A 82 -0.06 2.99 4.97
C GLN A 82 1.30 2.33 5.10
N LYS A 83 2.00 2.62 6.20
CA LYS A 83 3.21 1.90 6.57
C LYS A 83 2.83 0.50 7.05
N ILE A 84 3.45 -0.52 6.47
CA ILE A 84 3.27 -1.93 6.82
C ILE A 84 4.62 -2.55 7.15
N SER A 85 4.65 -3.49 8.11
CA SER A 85 5.83 -4.30 8.38
C SER A 85 5.70 -5.61 7.60
N LEU A 86 6.70 -5.94 6.80
CA LEU A 86 6.70 -7.17 6.00
C LEU A 86 7.16 -8.40 6.81
N ILE A 87 7.93 -8.17 7.88
CA ILE A 87 8.47 -9.19 8.80
C ILE A 87 8.41 -8.62 10.22
N GLU A 88 7.73 -9.29 11.17
CA GLU A 88 7.73 -8.94 12.59
C GLU A 88 9.15 -9.10 13.15
N GLY A 89 9.63 -8.05 13.83
CA GLY A 89 10.92 -8.07 14.54
C GLY A 89 12.16 -7.69 13.73
N ASN A 90 12.08 -7.59 12.40
CA ASN A 90 13.25 -7.26 11.56
C ASN A 90 13.26 -5.82 11.00
N GLY A 91 12.26 -5.00 11.35
CA GLY A 91 12.21 -3.58 10.98
C GLY A 91 12.03 -3.30 9.48
N ALA A 92 11.91 -4.32 8.63
CA ALA A 92 11.66 -4.18 7.21
C ALA A 92 10.24 -3.63 6.99
N ASN A 93 10.17 -2.32 6.85
CA ASN A 93 8.95 -1.60 6.59
C ASN A 93 8.78 -1.41 5.08
N ALA A 94 7.52 -1.29 4.67
CA ALA A 94 7.11 -1.00 3.32
C ALA A 94 5.88 -0.10 3.35
N PHE A 95 5.51 0.43 2.19
CA PHE A 95 4.27 1.17 2.03
C PHE A 95 3.28 0.37 1.21
N LEU A 96 2.08 0.18 1.77
CA LEU A 96 0.91 -0.22 1.03
C LEU A 96 0.24 1.04 0.49
N ILE A 97 0.18 1.16 -0.84
CA ILE A 97 -0.44 2.28 -1.52
C ILE A 97 -1.69 1.76 -2.23
N VAL A 98 -2.84 2.37 -1.99
CA VAL A 98 -4.13 1.97 -2.55
C VAL A 98 -4.76 3.16 -3.24
N LEU A 99 -5.16 2.92 -4.48
CA LEU A 99 -5.89 3.89 -5.27
C LEU A 99 -7.37 3.53 -5.35
N MET A 100 -8.25 4.51 -5.13
CA MET A 100 -9.67 4.26 -5.03
C MET A 100 -10.53 5.44 -5.53
N PRO A 101 -11.83 5.19 -5.79
CA PRO A 101 -12.80 6.25 -6.04
C PRO A 101 -12.87 7.26 -4.88
N PRO A 102 -13.11 8.55 -5.16
CA PRO A 102 -13.08 9.63 -4.16
C PRO A 102 -14.18 9.45 -3.10
N ASN A 103 -15.33 8.90 -3.49
CA ASN A 103 -16.52 8.74 -2.66
C ASN A 103 -16.50 7.49 -1.75
N MET A 104 -15.41 6.72 -1.74
CA MET A 104 -15.33 5.52 -0.89
C MET A 104 -15.14 5.92 0.59
N ARG A 105 -16.16 5.63 1.43
CA ARG A 105 -16.19 5.99 2.86
C ARG A 105 -15.57 4.94 3.80
N TYR A 106 -15.60 3.66 3.44
CA TYR A 106 -15.16 2.54 4.31
C TYR A 106 -13.91 1.81 3.82
N PHE A 107 -13.04 2.50 3.07
CA PHE A 107 -11.86 1.89 2.48
C PHE A 107 -10.86 1.40 3.52
N LYS A 108 -10.65 2.13 4.63
CA LYS A 108 -9.73 1.71 5.71
C LYS A 108 -10.08 0.31 6.22
N ARG A 109 -11.36 -0.01 6.44
CA ARG A 109 -11.80 -1.36 6.85
C ARG A 109 -11.46 -2.44 5.83
N LYS A 110 -11.53 -2.11 4.53
CA LYS A 110 -11.15 -3.03 3.44
C LYS A 110 -9.63 -3.24 3.42
N VAL A 111 -8.85 -2.16 3.59
CA VAL A 111 -7.38 -2.21 3.65
C VAL A 111 -6.87 -2.92 4.92
N PHE A 112 -7.52 -2.76 6.07
CA PHE A 112 -7.13 -3.43 7.32
C PHE A 112 -7.21 -4.96 7.26
N LYS A 113 -8.01 -5.54 6.33
CA LYS A 113 -7.99 -6.99 6.11
C LYS A 113 -6.62 -7.46 5.65
N LEU A 114 -5.93 -6.67 4.81
CA LEU A 114 -4.60 -6.96 4.28
C LEU A 114 -3.53 -7.04 5.37
N ARG A 115 -3.59 -6.14 6.37
CA ARG A 115 -2.66 -6.09 7.50
C ARG A 115 -2.66 -7.38 8.31
N LYS A 116 -3.83 -8.00 8.51
CA LYS A 116 -3.95 -9.29 9.21
C LYS A 116 -3.36 -10.47 8.42
N PHE A 117 -3.37 -10.41 7.09
CA PHE A 117 -2.84 -11.48 6.25
C PHE A 117 -1.35 -11.33 5.97
N ALA A 118 -0.84 -10.10 5.82
CA ALA A 118 0.59 -9.83 5.76
C ALA A 118 1.29 -10.31 7.05
N ALA A 119 0.70 -10.03 8.22
CA ALA A 119 1.19 -10.56 9.50
C ALA A 119 1.08 -12.09 9.62
N ALA A 120 0.20 -12.74 8.85
CA ALA A 120 0.08 -14.20 8.83
C ALA A 120 1.15 -14.89 7.95
N LEU A 121 1.71 -14.19 6.96
CA LEU A 121 2.83 -14.68 6.13
C LEU A 121 4.14 -14.86 6.93
N ASP A 122 4.22 -14.21 8.08
CA ASP A 122 5.36 -14.24 8.98
C ASP A 122 5.37 -15.46 9.92
N LYS A 123 4.21 -16.12 10.08
CA LYS A 123 4.03 -17.30 10.95
C LYS A 123 4.19 -18.63 10.21
N VAL A 124 4.65 -18.62 8.95
CA VAL A 124 4.85 -19.80 8.10
C VAL A 124 6.30 -19.93 7.68
#